data_AF-A0A4R6ZPS5-F1
#
_entry.id   AF-A0A4R6ZPS5-F1
#
_cell.length_a   1.000
_cell.length_b   1.000
_cell.length_c   1.000
_cell.angle_alpha   90.00
_cell.angle_beta   90.00
_cell.angle_gamma   90.00
#
_symmetry.space_group_name_H-M   'P 1'
#
loop_
_entity.id
_entity.type
_entity.pdbx_description
1 polymer ?
#
loop_
_entity_poly.entity_id
_entity_poly.type
_entity_poly.pdbx_seq_one_letter_code
_entity_poly.pdbx_strand_id
1 'polypeptide(L)'
;MENNNSKSGGIGFVGLLTILFIALKLTDVIDWSWVWVLSPIWIMLVLGISLFLFLTIISLTITIAAIIIPIIGRRSKWKKN
;
A
#
# COMPACT_ATOMS: atom_id res chain seq x y z
N MET A 1 18.55 1.82 -38.89
CA MET A 1 17.99 0.60 -38.27
C MET A 1 16.97 1.05 -37.24
N GLU A 2 15.69 0.78 -37.53
CA GLU A 2 14.56 1.15 -36.67
C GLU A 2 14.15 -0.12 -35.91
N ASN A 3 14.44 -0.17 -34.62
CA ASN A 3 14.08 -1.25 -33.72
C ASN A 3 12.66 -1.01 -33.19
N ASN A 4 11.69 -1.33 -34.02
CA ASN A 4 10.28 -1.48 -33.71
C ASN A 4 10.06 -2.62 -32.68
N ASN A 5 10.43 -2.34 -31.43
CA ASN A 5 9.99 -3.08 -30.24
C ASN A 5 8.49 -2.89 -30.08
N SER A 6 7.76 -3.65 -30.88
CA SER A 6 6.32 -3.87 -30.79
C SER A 6 6.04 -4.51 -29.43
N LYS A 7 5.85 -3.69 -28.40
CA LYS A 7 5.32 -4.15 -27.12
C LYS A 7 3.89 -4.59 -27.38
N SER A 8 3.73 -5.86 -27.73
CA SER A 8 2.44 -6.54 -27.78
C SER A 8 1.85 -6.51 -26.37
N GLY A 9 1.04 -5.49 -26.11
CA GLY A 9 0.22 -5.34 -24.92
C GLY A 9 -0.94 -6.32 -24.99
N GLY A 10 -0.64 -7.61 -24.93
CA GLY A 10 -1.65 -8.63 -24.69
C GLY A 10 -2.17 -8.44 -23.27
N ILE A 11 -3.50 -8.49 -23.10
CA ILE A 11 -4.14 -8.60 -21.79
C ILE A 11 -3.38 -9.68 -21.02
N GLY A 12 -2.62 -9.27 -20.00
CA GLY A 12 -1.82 -10.19 -19.23
C GLY A 12 -2.71 -11.29 -18.67
N PHE A 13 -2.16 -12.48 -18.45
CA PHE A 13 -2.88 -13.62 -17.85
C PHE A 13 -3.77 -13.22 -16.66
N VAL A 14 -3.31 -12.24 -15.87
CA VAL A 14 -4.05 -11.61 -14.76
C VAL A 14 -5.38 -10.96 -15.20
N GLY A 15 -5.41 -10.25 -16.34
CA GLY A 15 -6.61 -9.61 -16.86
C GLY A 15 -7.65 -10.63 -17.36
N LEU A 16 -7.23 -11.71 -18.00
CA LEU A 16 -8.12 -12.82 -18.38
C LEU A 16 -8.66 -13.54 -17.14
N LEU A 17 -7.82 -13.78 -16.14
CA LEU A 17 -8.26 -14.36 -14.87
C LEU A 17 -9.27 -13.44 -14.17
N THR A 18 -9.05 -12.13 -14.18
CA THR A 18 -9.98 -11.14 -13.62
C THR A 18 -11.35 -11.20 -14.30
N ILE A 19 -11.36 -11.22 -15.65
CA ILE A 19 -12.61 -11.33 -16.42
C ILE A 19 -13.29 -12.69 -16.17
N LEU A 20 -12.54 -13.79 -16.08
CA LEU A 20 -13.07 -15.13 -15.80
C LEU A 20 -13.72 -15.21 -14.40
N PHE A 21 -13.08 -14.65 -13.37
CA PHE A 21 -13.68 -14.61 -12.03
C PHE A 21 -14.93 -13.72 -11.97
N ILE A 22 -14.95 -12.60 -12.71
CA ILE A 22 -16.15 -11.75 -12.85
C ILE A 22 -17.28 -12.55 -13.53
N ALA A 23 -16.97 -13.25 -14.62
CA ALA A 23 -17.94 -14.06 -15.36
C ALA A 23 -18.52 -15.20 -14.52
N LEU A 24 -17.68 -15.96 -13.79
CA LEU A 24 -18.12 -17.04 -12.90
C LEU A 24 -19.09 -16.55 -11.82
N LYS A 25 -18.85 -15.34 -11.30
CA LYS A 25 -19.69 -14.73 -10.29
C LYS A 25 -21.03 -14.22 -10.84
N LEU A 26 -21.06 -13.72 -12.08
CA LEU A 26 -22.30 -13.33 -12.76
C LEU A 26 -23.15 -14.53 -13.19
N THR A 27 -22.55 -15.70 -13.39
CA THR A 27 -23.28 -16.95 -13.66
C THR A 27 -23.90 -17.59 -12.42
N ASP A 28 -23.88 -16.92 -11.26
CA ASP A 28 -24.47 -17.39 -9.99
C ASP A 28 -24.02 -18.79 -9.54
N VAL A 29 -22.88 -19.27 -10.05
CA VAL A 29 -22.27 -20.55 -9.65
C VAL A 29 -21.73 -20.47 -8.22
N ILE A 30 -21.49 -19.24 -7.72
CA ILE A 30 -20.93 -18.98 -6.39
C ILE A 30 -21.54 -17.69 -5.81
N ASP A 31 -22.26 -17.79 -4.69
CA ASP A 31 -22.84 -16.66 -3.92
C ASP A 31 -21.77 -15.73 -3.27
N TRP A 32 -20.50 -16.04 -3.48
CA TRP A 32 -19.40 -15.49 -2.70
C TRP A 32 -19.17 -14.00 -2.93
N SER A 33 -18.72 -13.27 -1.91
CA SER A 33 -18.56 -11.82 -1.93
C SER A 33 -17.52 -11.33 -2.96
N TRP A 34 -17.79 -10.19 -3.61
CA TRP A 34 -17.00 -9.66 -4.74
C TRP A 34 -15.58 -9.30 -4.31
N VAL A 35 -15.41 -9.05 -3.01
CA VAL A 35 -14.13 -8.79 -2.34
C VAL A 35 -13.15 -9.95 -2.52
N TRP A 36 -13.62 -11.20 -2.56
CA TRP A 36 -12.77 -12.38 -2.69
C TRP A 36 -12.31 -12.67 -4.13
N VAL A 37 -13.14 -12.32 -5.12
CA VAL A 37 -12.77 -12.35 -6.55
C VAL A 37 -11.55 -11.47 -6.81
N LEU A 38 -11.46 -10.34 -6.13
CA LEU A 38 -10.35 -9.40 -6.23
C LEU A 38 -9.22 -9.71 -5.23
N SER A 39 -9.27 -10.82 -4.48
CA SER A 39 -8.29 -11.12 -3.42
C SER A 39 -6.82 -10.98 -3.84
N PRO A 40 -6.38 -11.32 -5.07
CA PRO A 40 -5.00 -11.09 -5.49
C PRO A 40 -4.64 -9.60 -5.56
N ILE A 41 -5.58 -8.74 -5.97
CA ILE A 41 -5.42 -7.28 -5.98
C ILE A 41 -5.40 -6.74 -4.55
N TRP A 42 -6.29 -7.23 -3.69
CA TRP A 42 -6.40 -6.76 -2.30
C TRP A 42 -5.16 -7.12 -1.49
N ILE A 43 -4.58 -8.30 -1.71
CA ILE A 43 -3.38 -8.71 -0.98
C ILE A 43 -2.21 -7.74 -1.27
N MET A 44 -2.03 -7.34 -2.53
CA MET A 44 -0.99 -6.39 -2.92
C MET A 44 -1.27 -4.99 -2.35
N LEU A 45 -2.52 -4.55 -2.41
CA LEU A 45 -2.93 -3.24 -1.91
C LEU A 45 -2.76 -3.13 -0.38
N VAL A 46 -3.22 -4.14 0.36
CA VAL A 46 -3.15 -4.18 1.84
C VAL A 46 -1.70 -4.24 2.31
N LEU A 47 -0.84 -5.03 1.66
CA LEU A 47 0.58 -5.09 1.99
C LEU A 47 1.26 -3.72 1.78
N GLY A 48 0.96 -3.03 0.68
CA GLY A 48 1.49 -1.70 0.40
C GLY A 48 1.01 -0.64 1.40
N ILE A 49 -0.29 -0.61 1.69
CA ILE A 49 -0.90 0.32 2.65
C ILE A 49 -0.36 0.08 4.06
N SER A 50 -0.28 -1.18 4.47
CA SER A 50 0.26 -1.55 5.78
C SER A 50 1.69 -1.01 5.95
N LEU A 51 2.58 -1.27 4.97
CA LEU A 51 3.95 -0.78 5.02
C LEU A 51 4.03 0.76 5.06
N PHE A 52 3.24 1.44 4.23
CA PHE A 52 3.19 2.91 4.23
C PHE A 52 2.71 3.46 5.58
N LEU A 53 1.70 2.84 6.18
CA LEU A 53 1.18 3.23 7.48
C LEU A 53 2.22 3.04 8.59
N PHE A 54 2.93 1.92 8.59
CA PHE A 54 4.04 1.69 9.53
C PHE A 54 5.14 2.75 9.37
N LEU A 55 5.58 3.03 8.14
CA LEU A 55 6.62 4.01 7.86
C LEU A 55 6.24 5.44 8.29
N THR A 56 4.99 5.84 8.06
CA THR A 56 4.49 7.16 8.46
C THR A 56 4.40 7.31 9.97
N ILE A 57 3.93 6.28 10.69
CA ILE A 57 3.90 6.27 12.16
C ILE A 57 5.32 6.37 12.74
N ILE A 58 6.25 5.58 12.20
CA ILE A 58 7.66 5.61 12.64
C ILE A 58 8.28 6.99 12.39
N SER A 59 8.09 7.56 11.19
CA SER A 59 8.61 8.89 10.87
C SER A 59 8.01 9.98 11.75
N LEU A 60 6.70 9.89 12.06
CA LEU A 60 6.00 10.84 12.92
C LEU A 60 6.55 10.79 14.36
N THR A 61 6.72 9.59 14.92
CA THR A 61 7.26 9.41 16.29
C THR A 61 8.69 9.94 16.40
N ILE A 62 9.55 9.68 15.42
CA ILE A 62 10.91 10.21 15.35
C ILE A 62 10.90 11.75 15.31
N THR A 63 10.05 12.33 14.46
CA THR A 63 9.94 13.79 14.31
C THR A 63 9.51 14.46 15.61
N ILE A 64 8.50 13.89 16.27
CA ILE A 64 8.00 14.39 17.57
C ILE A 64 9.10 14.33 18.64
N ALA A 65 9.82 13.20 18.74
CA ALA A 65 10.92 13.05 19.69
C ALA A 65 12.04 14.08 19.44
N ALA A 66 12.41 14.29 18.18
CA ALA A 66 13.42 15.27 17.78
C ALA A 66 13.04 16.72 18.15
N ILE A 67 11.76 17.06 18.17
CA ILE A 67 11.27 18.39 18.55
C ILE A 67 11.16 18.54 20.08
N ILE A 68 10.71 17.51 20.80
CA ILE A 68 10.46 17.58 22.25
C ILE A 68 11.76 17.59 23.07
N ILE A 69 12.74 16.76 22.72
CA ILE A 69 14.04 16.66 23.42
C ILE A 69 14.75 18.03 23.56
N PRO A 70 14.88 18.87 22.52
CA PRO A 70 15.55 20.17 22.63
C PRO A 70 14.75 21.22 23.41
N ILE A 71 13.42 21.09 23.49
CA ILE A 71 12.57 22.02 24.25
C ILE A 71 12.78 21.83 25.76
N ILE A 72 12.83 20.58 26.24
CA ILE A 72 12.98 20.28 27.67
C ILE A 72 14.41 20.61 28.17
N GLY A 73 15.43 20.39 27.33
CA GLY A 73 16.83 20.57 27.67
C GLY A 73 17.24 22.00 28.03
N ARG A 74 16.50 23.01 27.54
CA ARG A 74 16.78 24.43 27.85
C ARG A 74 16.30 24.89 29.22
N ARG A 75 15.38 24.19 29.88
CA ARG A 75 14.76 24.64 31.14
C ARG A 75 15.60 24.36 32.39
N SER A 76 16.57 23.42 32.34
CA SER A 76 17.39 23.03 33.51
C SER A 76 18.52 24.01 33.86
N LYS A 77 18.89 24.90 32.93
CA LYS A 77 20.02 25.84 33.06
C LYS A 77 19.67 27.13 33.82
N TRP A 78 18.40 27.42 34.08
CA TRP A 78 17.94 28.67 34.72
C TRP A 78 17.84 28.61 36.25
N LYS A 79 18.00 27.43 36.86
CA LYS A 79 17.87 27.25 38.32
C LYS A 79 19.22 27.15 39.04
N LYS A 80 20.34 27.39 38.33
CA LYS A 80 21.71 27.23 38.84
C LYS A 80 22.53 28.52 38.83
N ASN A 81 21.87 29.67 38.74
CA ASN A 81 22.48 31.00 38.78
C ASN A 81 21.72 31.85 39.78
#